data_AF-A0A9D7JUH0-F1
#
_entry.id   AF-A0A9D7JUH0-F1
#
_cell.length_a   1.000
_cell.length_b   1.000
_cell.length_c   1.000
_cell.angle_alpha   90.00
_cell.angle_beta   90.00
_cell.angle_gamma   90.00
#
_symmetry.space_group_name_H-M   'P 1'
#
loop_
_entity.id
_entity.type
_entity.pdbx_description
1 polymer ?
#
loop_
_entity_poly.entity_id
_entity_poly.type
_entity_poly.pdbx_seq_one_letter_code
_entity_poly.pdbx_strand_id
1 'polypeptide(L)'
;MLLIIHGTNRQASQSKPISDFVFEYSKSRYEEKVELLDLTNIKMNAFESVSMYEKDTISAEITHIKDTLLIPSTKMVFIAPEYNGSFPGILKLFIDACSVKDARDSFYHKKPA
;
A
#
# COMPACT_ATOMS: atom_id res chain seq x y z
N MET A 1 -6.78 -12.66 2.37
CA MET A 1 -6.56 -11.83 1.18
C MET A 1 -5.09 -11.47 1.14
N LEU A 2 -4.47 -11.67 -0.01
CA LEU A 2 -3.11 -11.25 -0.32
C LEU A 2 -3.17 -9.87 -0.98
N LEU A 3 -2.50 -8.90 -0.38
CA LEU A 3 -2.40 -7.55 -0.95
C LEU A 3 -0.99 -7.32 -1.50
N ILE A 4 -0.90 -7.04 -2.79
CA ILE A 4 0.35 -6.63 -3.44
C ILE A 4 0.35 -5.11 -3.54
N ILE A 5 1.45 -4.47 -3.16
CA ILE A 5 1.56 -3.00 -3.13
C ILE A 5 2.71 -2.59 -4.05
N HIS A 6 2.39 -1.87 -5.14
CA HIS A 6 3.40 -1.22 -5.98
C HIS A 6 3.83 0.08 -5.30
N GLY A 7 5.01 0.05 -4.69
CA GLY A 7 5.46 0.97 -3.66
C GLY A 7 6.00 2.32 -4.16
N THR A 8 5.55 2.84 -5.29
CA THR A 8 6.00 4.15 -5.80
C THR A 8 4.88 4.89 -6.53
N ASN A 9 4.93 6.21 -6.51
CA ASN A 9 4.03 7.09 -7.26
C ASN A 9 4.65 7.57 -8.58
N ARG A 10 5.83 7.06 -8.96
CA ARG A 10 6.47 7.39 -10.24
C ARG A 10 5.75 6.64 -11.38
N GLN A 11 5.05 7.38 -12.24
CA GLN A 11 4.24 6.83 -13.34
C GLN A 11 5.01 5.87 -14.27
N ALA A 12 6.29 6.18 -14.56
CA ALA A 12 7.14 5.36 -15.42
C ALA A 12 8.11 4.46 -14.61
N SER A 13 7.63 3.84 -13.53
CA SER A 13 8.46 2.96 -12.70
C SER A 13 8.78 1.62 -13.38
N GLN A 14 10.04 1.19 -13.29
CA GLN A 14 10.48 -0.13 -13.76
C GLN A 14 10.03 -1.27 -12.83
N SER A 15 9.56 -0.96 -11.62
CA SER A 15 8.97 -1.95 -10.72
C SER A 15 7.54 -2.34 -11.12
N LYS A 16 6.86 -1.54 -11.96
CA LYS A 16 5.45 -1.78 -12.34
C LYS A 16 5.25 -3.11 -13.08
N PRO A 17 6.06 -3.46 -14.10
CA PRO A 17 5.96 -4.77 -14.75
C PRO A 17 6.17 -5.94 -13.77
N ILE A 18 7.03 -5.77 -12.76
CA ILE A 18 7.26 -6.77 -11.70
C ILE A 18 6.01 -6.89 -10.83
N SER A 19 5.39 -5.77 -10.44
CA SER A 19 4.12 -5.76 -9.70
C SER A 19 3.00 -6.47 -10.44
N ASP A 20 2.84 -6.18 -11.73
CA ASP A 20 1.82 -6.79 -12.56
C ASP A 20 2.07 -8.30 -12.72
N PHE A 21 3.32 -8.69 -12.93
CA PHE A 21 3.70 -10.11 -13.00
C PHE A 21 3.38 -10.85 -11.69
N VAL A 22 3.80 -10.31 -10.54
CA VAL A 22 3.55 -10.95 -9.23
C VAL A 22 2.05 -11.02 -8.94
N PHE A 23 1.29 -10.00 -9.34
CA PHE A 23 -0.17 -9.98 -9.21
C PHE A 23 -0.83 -11.09 -10.02
N GLU A 24 -0.57 -11.15 -11.32
CA GLU A 24 -1.15 -12.17 -12.20
C GLU A 24 -0.70 -13.59 -11.81
N TYR A 25 0.58 -13.76 -11.48
CA TYR A 25 1.10 -15.04 -11.00
C TYR A 25 0.40 -15.50 -9.72
N SER A 26 0.29 -14.61 -8.72
CA SER A 26 -0.36 -14.94 -7.45
C SER A 26 -1.83 -15.30 -7.64
N LYS A 27 -2.53 -14.54 -8.49
CA LYS A 27 -3.94 -14.78 -8.83
C LYS A 27 -4.14 -16.12 -9.54
N SER A 28 -3.19 -16.56 -10.38
CA SER A 28 -3.25 -17.88 -11.03
C SER A 28 -2.92 -19.04 -10.09
N ARG A 29 -2.18 -18.78 -9.00
CA ARG A 29 -1.58 -19.83 -8.17
C ARG A 29 -2.37 -20.12 -6.89
N TYR A 30 -3.12 -19.14 -6.40
CA TYR A 30 -3.81 -19.20 -5.13
C TYR A 30 -5.31 -18.99 -5.31
N GLU A 31 -6.10 -19.73 -4.53
CA GLU A 31 -7.57 -19.57 -4.49
C GLU A 31 -7.99 -18.36 -3.63
N GLU A 32 -7.10 -17.86 -2.76
CA GLU A 32 -7.40 -16.68 -1.96
C GLU A 32 -7.49 -15.41 -2.82
N LYS A 33 -8.36 -14.49 -2.41
CA LYS A 33 -8.46 -13.18 -3.06
C LYS A 33 -7.10 -12.47 -3.08
N VAL A 34 -6.65 -12.05 -4.25
CA VAL A 34 -5.44 -11.25 -4.49
C VAL A 34 -5.86 -9.88 -5.01
N GLU A 35 -5.30 -8.82 -4.43
CA GLU A 35 -5.54 -7.42 -4.85
C GLU A 35 -4.20 -6.71 -5.10
N LEU A 36 -4.21 -5.74 -6.02
CA LEU A 36 -3.07 -4.88 -6.33
C LEU A 36 -3.41 -3.43 -5.97
N LEU A 37 -2.69 -2.87 -5.01
CA LEU A 37 -2.70 -1.44 -4.72
C LEU A 37 -1.53 -0.76 -5.43
N ASP A 38 -1.84 0.11 -6.38
CA ASP A 38 -0.84 0.87 -7.13
C ASP A 38 -0.74 2.31 -6.62
N LEU A 39 0.37 2.67 -5.97
CA LEU A 39 0.56 4.01 -5.42
C LEU A 39 0.72 5.08 -6.51
N THR A 40 0.88 4.73 -7.80
CA THR A 40 0.81 5.71 -8.90
C THR A 40 -0.59 6.26 -9.11
N ASN A 41 -1.62 5.58 -8.60
CA ASN A 41 -3.02 5.97 -8.78
C ASN A 41 -3.55 6.85 -7.64
N ILE A 42 -2.80 6.98 -6.55
CA ILE A 42 -3.18 7.82 -5.41
C ILE A 42 -2.65 9.24 -5.62
N LYS A 43 -3.53 10.23 -5.54
CA LYS A 43 -3.15 11.63 -5.69
C LYS A 43 -2.42 12.12 -4.43
N MET A 44 -1.42 12.99 -4.59
CA MET A 44 -0.63 13.49 -3.46
C MET A 44 -1.46 14.23 -2.41
N ASN A 45 -2.54 14.88 -2.81
CA ASN A 45 -3.45 15.56 -1.89
C ASN A 45 -4.20 14.60 -0.95
N ALA A 46 -4.25 13.29 -1.25
CA ALA A 46 -4.75 12.29 -0.32
C ALA A 46 -3.88 12.19 0.95
N PHE A 47 -2.64 12.68 0.89
CA PHE A 47 -1.70 12.75 2.00
C PHE A 47 -1.53 14.17 2.56
N GLU A 48 -2.22 15.17 2.01
CA GLU A 48 -2.14 16.55 2.51
C GLU A 48 -3.05 16.70 3.74
N SER A 49 -2.50 16.42 4.92
CA SER A 49 -3.13 16.72 6.21
C SER A 49 -2.18 17.55 7.07
N VAL A 50 -2.68 18.67 7.60
CA VAL A 50 -1.93 19.55 8.51
C VAL A 50 -1.46 18.78 9.74
N SER A 51 -2.22 17.75 10.13
CA SER A 51 -1.90 16.85 11.23
C SER A 51 -2.06 15.40 10.78
N MET A 52 -1.25 14.92 9.83
CA MET A 52 -1.32 13.54 9.31
C MET A 52 -1.30 12.47 10.42
N TYR A 53 -0.73 12.78 11.59
CA TYR A 53 -0.65 11.91 12.76
C TYR A 53 -1.85 12.01 13.72
N GLU A 54 -2.89 12.75 13.36
CA GLU A 54 -4.17 12.81 14.10
C GLU A 54 -5.22 11.89 13.45
N LYS A 55 -5.98 11.18 14.29
CA LYS A 55 -6.86 10.08 13.87
C LYS A 55 -7.98 10.49 12.91
N ASP A 56 -8.43 11.74 12.97
CA ASP A 56 -9.61 12.22 12.25
C ASP A 56 -9.28 13.16 11.09
N THR A 57 -8.01 13.23 10.70
CA THR A 57 -7.53 14.13 9.64
C THR A 57 -7.05 13.38 8.40
N ILE A 58 -7.14 12.05 8.40
CA ILE A 58 -6.80 11.19 7.26
C ILE A 58 -7.83 11.41 6.15
N SER A 59 -7.38 11.48 4.90
CA SER A 59 -8.30 11.68 3.77
C SER A 59 -9.27 10.50 3.59
N ALA A 60 -10.41 10.78 2.95
CA ALA A 60 -11.40 9.76 2.62
C ALA A 60 -10.82 8.66 1.71
N GLU A 61 -9.90 9.00 0.81
CA GLU A 61 -9.23 8.05 -0.08
C GLU A 61 -8.35 7.05 0.70
N ILE A 62 -7.51 7.55 1.62
CA ILE A 62 -6.69 6.67 2.47
C ILE A 62 -7.55 5.83 3.41
N THR A 63 -8.62 6.41 3.97
CA THR A 63 -9.58 5.68 4.80
C THR A 63 -10.22 4.54 4.01
N HIS A 64 -10.68 4.81 2.78
CA HIS A 64 -11.28 3.80 1.92
C HIS A 64 -10.29 2.68 1.58
N ILE A 65 -9.05 3.01 1.20
CA ILE A 65 -8.00 2.02 0.91
C ILE A 65 -7.71 1.16 2.15
N LYS A 66 -7.65 1.78 3.33
CA LYS A 66 -7.41 1.07 4.59
C LYS A 66 -8.50 0.03 4.86
N ASP A 67 -9.76 0.45 4.79
CA ASP A 67 -10.91 -0.37 5.15
C ASP A 67 -11.19 -1.49 4.12
N THR A 68 -10.92 -1.23 2.85
CA THR A 68 -11.21 -2.18 1.76
C THR A 68 -10.05 -3.11 1.42
N LEU A 69 -8.80 -2.66 1.62
CA LEU A 69 -7.61 -3.42 1.22
C LEU A 69 -6.74 -3.81 2.41
N LEU A 70 -6.32 -2.86 3.26
CA LEU A 70 -5.33 -3.15 4.30
C LEU A 70 -5.91 -4.02 5.40
N ILE A 71 -6.97 -3.58 6.07
CA ILE A 71 -7.59 -4.30 7.20
C ILE A 71 -7.96 -5.74 6.83
N PRO A 72 -8.67 -6.03 5.72
CA PRO A 72 -9.04 -7.40 5.35
C PRO A 72 -7.87 -8.27 4.84
N SER A 73 -6.70 -7.69 4.54
CA SER A 73 -5.53 -8.46 4.12
C SER A 73 -4.84 -9.15 5.30
N THR A 74 -4.30 -10.35 5.07
CA THR A 74 -3.54 -11.11 6.09
C THR A 74 -2.09 -11.32 5.68
N LYS A 75 -1.78 -11.11 4.39
CA LYS A 75 -0.46 -11.18 3.79
C LYS A 75 -0.28 -9.96 2.90
N MET A 76 0.92 -9.40 2.89
CA MET A 76 1.27 -8.26 2.06
C MET A 76 2.58 -8.53 1.34
N VAL A 77 2.67 -8.12 0.08
CA VAL A 77 3.91 -8.15 -0.71
C VAL A 77 4.19 -6.73 -1.21
N PHE A 78 5.33 -6.18 -0.83
CA PHE A 78 5.74 -4.84 -1.25
C PHE A 78 6.72 -4.93 -2.42
N ILE A 79 6.36 -4.30 -3.53
CA ILE A 79 7.23 -4.23 -4.71
C ILE A 79 7.60 -2.77 -4.89
N ALA A 80 8.78 -2.42 -4.40
CA ALA A 80 9.25 -1.05 -4.36
C ALA A 80 10.62 -0.94 -5.08
N PRO A 81 10.81 0.07 -5.94
CA PRO A 81 12.14 0.38 -6.45
C PRO A 81 13.00 0.96 -5.33
N GLU A 82 14.33 0.85 -5.47
CA GLU A 82 15.26 1.51 -4.58
C GLU A 82 15.51 2.94 -5.07
N TYR A 83 15.24 3.93 -4.21
CA TYR A 83 15.56 5.34 -4.44
C TYR A 83 16.54 5.82 -3.36
N ASN A 84 17.71 6.30 -3.78
CA ASN A 84 18.76 6.81 -2.90
C ASN A 84 19.17 5.82 -1.78
N GLY A 85 19.27 4.51 -2.09
CA GLY A 85 19.68 3.50 -1.11
C GLY A 85 18.57 3.05 -0.14
N SER A 86 17.31 3.41 -0.39
CA SER A 86 16.18 3.05 0.47
C SER A 86 14.90 2.84 -0.34
N PHE A 87 13.81 2.51 0.34
CA PHE A 87 12.48 2.45 -0.26
C PHE A 87 11.90 3.84 -0.54
N PRO A 88 10.95 3.99 -1.47
CA PRO A 88 10.44 5.30 -1.87
C PRO A 88 9.73 6.02 -0.73
N GLY A 89 9.97 7.32 -0.59
CA GLY A 89 9.35 8.13 0.47
C GLY A 89 7.82 8.08 0.48
N ILE A 90 7.19 7.97 -0.69
CA ILE A 90 5.74 7.81 -0.79
C ILE A 90 5.22 6.51 -0.17
N LEU A 91 6.00 5.43 -0.23
CA LEU A 91 5.63 4.18 0.44
C LEU A 91 5.68 4.35 1.95
N LYS A 92 6.70 5.06 2.48
CA LYS A 92 6.75 5.39 3.92
C LYS A 92 5.55 6.25 4.32
N LEU A 93 5.26 7.28 3.55
CA LEU A 93 4.17 8.21 3.78
C LEU A 93 2.82 7.49 3.82
N PHE A 94 2.61 6.55 2.90
CA PHE A 94 1.42 5.70 2.89
C PHE A 94 1.29 4.85 4.15
N ILE A 95 2.37 4.17 4.56
CA ILE A 95 2.39 3.36 5.78
C ILE A 95 2.07 4.22 7.01
N ASP A 96 2.65 5.42 7.09
CA ASP A 96 2.43 6.36 8.19
C ASP A 96 0.97 6.82 8.23
N ALA A 97 0.41 7.22 7.09
CA ALA A 97 -0.99 7.64 7.00
C ALA A 97 -1.97 6.52 7.43
N CYS A 98 -1.65 5.26 7.15
CA CYS A 98 -2.47 4.11 7.59
C CYS A 98 -2.24 3.71 9.05
N SER A 99 -1.15 4.15 9.69
CA SER A 99 -0.77 3.73 11.06
C SER A 99 -1.36 4.59 12.18
N VAL A 100 -2.08 5.65 11.85
CA VAL A 100 -2.53 6.65 12.84
C VAL A 100 -3.83 6.23 13.53
N LYS A 101 -4.74 5.61 12.79
CA LYS A 101 -6.01 5.06 13.29
C LYS A 101 -6.09 3.58 12.94
N ASP A 102 -6.35 2.73 13.93
CA ASP A 102 -6.45 1.28 13.76
C ASP A 102 -5.13 0.64 13.26
N ALA A 103 -4.00 1.13 13.78
CA ALA A 103 -2.65 0.65 13.43
C ALA A 103 -2.51 -0.87 13.60
N ARG A 104 -3.14 -1.42 14.66
CA ARG A 104 -3.18 -2.85 14.92
C ARG A 104 -3.87 -3.60 13.79
N ASP A 105 -5.05 -3.14 13.37
CA ASP A 105 -5.80 -3.81 12.31
C ASP A 105 -5.15 -3.63 10.92
N SER A 106 -4.39 -2.54 10.76
CA SER A 106 -3.74 -2.16 9.50
C SER A 106 -2.44 -2.91 9.21
N PHE A 107 -1.66 -3.30 10.24
CA PHE A 107 -0.37 -3.96 10.03
C PHE A 107 -0.05 -5.11 11.01
N TYR A 108 -0.68 -5.17 12.19
CA TYR A 108 -0.34 -6.23 13.14
C TYR A 108 -0.85 -7.59 12.67
N HIS A 109 -0.09 -8.64 12.99
CA HIS A 109 -0.36 -10.04 12.62
C HIS A 109 -0.41 -10.33 11.12
N LYS A 110 -0.12 -9.34 10.26
CA LYS A 110 0.06 -9.54 8.82
C LYS A 110 1.47 -10.07 8.54
N LYS A 111 1.60 -10.89 7.50
CA LYS A 111 2.90 -11.42 7.05
C LYS A 111 3.43 -10.56 5.90
N PRO A 112 4.46 -9.74 6.11
CA PRO A 112 5.07 -8.94 5.05
C PRO A 112 6.12 -9.76 4.27
N ALA A 113 6.26 -9.44 2.98
CA ALA A 113 7.33 -9.88 2.12
C ALA A 113 7.74 -8.73 1.18
#